data_AF-A0A9P0P3L2-F1
#
_entry.id   AF-A0A9P0P3L2-F1
#
_cell.length_a   1.000
_cell.length_b   1.000
_cell.length_c   1.000
_cell.angle_alpha   90.00
_cell.angle_beta   90.00
_cell.angle_gamma   90.00
#
_symmetry.space_group_name_H-M   'P 1'
#
loop_
_entity.id
_entity.type
_entity.pdbx_description
1 polymer ?
#
loop_
_entity_poly.entity_id
_entity_poly.type
_entity_poly.pdbx_seq_one_letter_code
_entity_poly.pdbx_strand_id
1 'polypeptide(L)'
;MIMSHGSNFIRQQLRENDPDLRDLERKLKAAYINKELAAQIEQKEAERLNEKIKAKQTHHILQEAWLEENEKKRLIQQEEINKKAQYKQELQDQMILREQAKRAMYEEFLIHKKVIDDIIQRIHDENEREAIRKICKTKELKVEMEAFKKAQELWKQKKRQELDEENRKIQKFLASKEADVKKGILEKSQREGAKAQLSERIAKELYTQQAKQKERDDIIQELLEEEEKEKIEKRHREDVEKRLRQRIETRDSLEMQIREKEEKQRQENEADAKIRAELLEKLAEDARLDQLSDQKRRMKMLQLRRDTEQMMIERRQKQAEEMQLLMKIEEEAQQELETKRRIVEEERHRMLGEHVKHLIGYLPKGILKVDDLPHLDKEIVEKVSPVYTKN
;
A
#
# COMPACT_ATOMS: atom_id res chain seq x y z
N MET A 1 -77.84 33.58 -225.03
CA MET A 1 -79.28 33.22 -224.94
C MET A 1 -80.10 34.46 -224.57
N ILE A 2 -80.23 35.41 -225.51
CA ILE A 2 -80.94 36.69 -225.31
C ILE A 2 -82.48 36.51 -225.41
N MET A 3 -82.96 35.31 -225.78
CA MET A 3 -84.39 35.00 -225.94
C MET A 3 -85.10 34.44 -224.68
N SER A 4 -84.39 34.19 -223.56
CA SER A 4 -85.02 33.66 -222.33
C SER A 4 -85.57 34.76 -221.40
N HIS A 5 -85.02 35.99 -221.46
CA HIS A 5 -85.41 37.06 -220.53
C HIS A 5 -86.77 37.68 -220.90
N GLY A 6 -87.10 37.78 -222.19
CA GLY A 6 -88.44 38.21 -222.63
C GLY A 6 -89.54 37.23 -222.20
N SER A 7 -89.28 35.91 -222.27
CA SER A 7 -90.25 34.89 -221.83
C SER A 7 -90.52 34.95 -220.32
N ASN A 8 -89.50 35.24 -219.50
CA ASN A 8 -89.69 35.39 -218.06
C ASN A 8 -90.42 36.68 -217.69
N PHE A 9 -90.17 37.81 -218.38
CA PHE A 9 -90.94 39.04 -218.16
C PHE A 9 -92.42 38.86 -218.53
N ILE A 10 -92.71 38.18 -219.65
CA ILE A 10 -94.08 37.85 -220.04
C ILE A 10 -94.73 36.90 -219.02
N ARG A 11 -94.00 35.88 -218.52
CA ARG A 11 -94.51 34.97 -217.47
C ARG A 11 -94.77 35.68 -216.15
N GLN A 12 -93.96 36.68 -215.79
CA GLN A 12 -94.16 37.48 -214.59
C GLN A 12 -95.35 38.42 -214.75
N GLN A 13 -95.48 39.09 -215.90
CA GLN A 13 -96.67 39.88 -216.25
C GLN A 13 -97.95 39.03 -216.26
N LEU A 14 -97.89 37.78 -216.74
CA LEU A 14 -99.02 36.84 -216.66
C LEU A 14 -99.31 36.43 -215.21
N ARG A 15 -98.31 36.15 -214.36
CA ARG A 15 -98.56 35.87 -212.93
C ARG A 15 -99.15 37.07 -212.17
N GLU A 16 -98.73 38.27 -212.54
CA GLU A 16 -99.22 39.50 -211.91
C GLU A 16 -100.62 39.88 -212.42
N ASN A 17 -100.94 39.73 -213.71
CA ASN A 17 -102.22 40.17 -214.28
C ASN A 17 -103.31 39.09 -214.37
N ASP A 18 -102.93 37.81 -214.40
CA ASP A 18 -103.89 36.71 -214.45
C ASP A 18 -104.43 36.39 -213.03
N PRO A 19 -105.75 36.51 -212.79
CA PRO A 19 -106.34 36.28 -211.48
C PRO A 19 -106.10 34.85 -210.96
N ASP A 20 -106.03 33.84 -211.83
CA ASP A 20 -105.91 32.43 -211.41
C ASP A 20 -104.52 32.13 -210.82
N LEU A 21 -103.46 32.71 -211.40
CA LEU A 21 -102.10 32.55 -210.93
C LEU A 21 -101.86 33.28 -209.59
N ARG A 22 -102.48 34.44 -209.40
CA ARG A 22 -102.41 35.21 -208.15
C ARG A 22 -103.12 34.47 -207.01
N ASP A 23 -104.25 33.83 -207.30
CA ASP A 23 -104.96 33.00 -206.33
C ASP A 23 -104.19 31.73 -205.99
N LEU A 24 -103.53 31.10 -206.97
CA LEU A 24 -102.64 29.97 -206.72
C LEU A 24 -101.45 30.38 -205.82
N GLU A 25 -100.81 31.52 -206.09
CA GLU A 25 -99.69 32.00 -205.27
C GLU A 25 -100.12 32.34 -203.83
N ARG A 26 -101.30 32.94 -203.64
CA ARG A 26 -101.88 33.17 -202.31
C ARG A 26 -102.14 31.86 -201.57
N LYS A 27 -102.70 30.85 -202.26
CA LYS A 27 -102.94 29.51 -201.70
C LYS A 27 -101.63 28.81 -201.33
N LEU A 28 -100.59 28.94 -202.15
CA LEU A 28 -99.26 28.37 -201.87
C LEU A 28 -98.58 29.08 -200.69
N LYS A 29 -98.62 30.42 -200.62
CA LYS A 29 -98.13 31.18 -199.45
C LYS A 29 -98.87 30.81 -198.17
N ALA A 30 -100.20 30.69 -198.24
CA ALA A 30 -101.01 30.21 -197.12
C ALA A 30 -100.63 28.78 -196.71
N ALA A 31 -100.34 27.88 -197.67
CA ALA A 31 -99.87 26.53 -197.39
C ALA A 31 -98.48 26.51 -196.70
N TYR A 32 -97.54 27.36 -197.11
CA TYR A 32 -96.24 27.50 -196.43
C TYR A 32 -96.39 28.06 -195.01
N ILE A 33 -97.21 29.10 -194.82
CA ILE A 33 -97.52 29.64 -193.48
C ILE A 33 -98.19 28.58 -192.61
N ASN A 34 -99.13 27.80 -193.16
CA ASN A 34 -99.78 26.70 -192.45
C ASN A 34 -98.79 25.58 -192.10
N LYS A 35 -97.80 25.30 -192.95
CA LYS A 35 -96.73 24.33 -192.67
C LYS A 35 -95.82 24.82 -191.54
N GLU A 36 -95.42 26.09 -191.55
CA GLU A 36 -94.61 26.69 -190.46
C GLU A 36 -95.40 26.76 -189.16
N LEU A 37 -96.69 27.14 -189.22
CA LEU A 37 -97.57 27.12 -188.06
C LEU A 37 -97.74 25.71 -187.49
N ALA A 38 -97.90 24.69 -188.36
CA ALA A 38 -97.95 23.30 -187.93
C ALA A 38 -96.65 22.87 -187.23
N ALA A 39 -95.48 23.19 -187.80
CA ALA A 39 -94.19 22.91 -187.18
C ALA A 39 -94.01 23.66 -185.83
N GLN A 40 -94.49 24.90 -185.72
CA GLN A 40 -94.46 25.67 -184.48
C GLN A 40 -95.40 25.09 -183.42
N ILE A 41 -96.59 24.62 -183.82
CA ILE A 41 -97.52 23.91 -182.93
C ILE A 41 -96.86 22.63 -182.43
N GLU A 42 -96.28 21.82 -183.31
CA GLU A 42 -95.54 20.60 -182.93
C GLU A 42 -94.36 20.90 -181.99
N GLN A 43 -93.59 21.96 -182.25
CA GLN A 43 -92.49 22.37 -181.36
C GLN A 43 -93.01 22.79 -179.99
N LYS A 44 -94.05 23.62 -179.91
CA LYS A 44 -94.65 24.03 -178.64
C LYS A 44 -95.25 22.85 -177.89
N GLU A 45 -95.84 21.88 -178.60
CA GLU A 45 -96.32 20.64 -178.01
C GLU A 45 -95.17 19.78 -177.48
N ALA A 46 -94.06 19.66 -178.20
CA ALA A 46 -92.85 18.97 -177.76
C ALA A 46 -92.21 19.65 -176.54
N GLU A 47 -92.12 20.99 -176.52
CA GLU A 47 -91.65 21.78 -175.37
C GLU A 47 -92.55 21.56 -174.16
N ARG A 48 -93.88 21.65 -174.33
CA ARG A 48 -94.86 21.39 -173.26
C ARG A 48 -94.76 19.97 -172.73
N LEU A 49 -94.52 18.97 -173.59
CA LEU A 49 -94.29 17.59 -173.17
C LEU A 49 -92.98 17.45 -172.39
N ASN A 50 -91.91 18.09 -172.86
CA ASN A 50 -90.60 18.08 -172.19
C ASN A 50 -90.66 18.77 -170.82
N GLU A 51 -91.34 19.90 -170.71
CA GLU A 51 -91.61 20.59 -169.44
C GLU A 51 -92.40 19.70 -168.48
N LYS A 52 -93.43 19.00 -168.96
CA LYS A 52 -94.17 18.02 -168.15
C LYS A 52 -93.27 16.87 -167.67
N ILE A 53 -92.36 16.38 -168.51
CA ILE A 53 -91.41 15.31 -168.14
C ILE A 53 -90.44 15.83 -167.07
N LYS A 54 -89.84 17.00 -167.27
CA LYS A 54 -88.95 17.63 -166.29
C LYS A 54 -89.66 17.91 -164.96
N ALA A 55 -90.88 18.43 -165.00
CA ALA A 55 -91.68 18.68 -163.80
C ALA A 55 -92.00 17.37 -163.04
N LYS A 56 -92.25 16.27 -163.74
CA LYS A 56 -92.41 14.95 -163.12
C LYS A 56 -91.11 14.44 -162.49
N GLN A 57 -89.98 14.60 -163.18
CA GLN A 57 -88.66 14.21 -162.67
C GLN A 57 -88.27 15.03 -161.43
N THR A 58 -88.46 16.35 -161.46
CA THR A 58 -88.18 17.22 -160.30
C THR A 58 -89.09 16.91 -159.13
N HIS A 59 -90.38 16.66 -159.38
CA HIS A 59 -91.30 16.21 -158.33
C HIS A 59 -90.85 14.88 -157.73
N HIS A 60 -90.43 13.91 -158.55
CA HIS A 60 -89.96 12.62 -158.09
C HIS A 60 -88.70 12.75 -157.21
N ILE A 61 -87.69 13.49 -157.65
CA ILE A 61 -86.46 13.72 -156.88
C ILE A 61 -86.77 14.43 -155.56
N LEU A 62 -87.65 15.44 -155.58
CA LEU A 62 -88.03 16.16 -154.36
C LEU A 62 -88.79 15.25 -153.39
N GLN A 63 -89.67 14.38 -153.91
CA GLN A 63 -90.40 13.40 -153.13
C GLN A 63 -89.45 12.38 -152.48
N GLU A 64 -88.47 11.87 -153.23
CA GLU A 64 -87.44 10.96 -152.71
C GLU A 64 -86.59 11.64 -151.62
N ALA A 65 -86.08 12.85 -151.88
CA ALA A 65 -85.32 13.61 -150.89
C ALA A 65 -86.13 13.88 -149.61
N TRP A 66 -87.42 14.19 -149.74
CA TRP A 66 -88.32 14.39 -148.60
C TRP A 66 -88.54 13.10 -147.80
N LEU A 67 -88.68 11.95 -148.49
CA LEU A 67 -88.79 10.65 -147.83
C LEU A 67 -87.51 10.29 -147.08
N GLU A 68 -86.34 10.47 -147.70
CA GLU A 68 -85.04 10.22 -147.05
C GLU A 68 -84.80 11.12 -145.84
N GLU A 69 -85.13 12.41 -145.93
CA GLU A 69 -84.99 13.35 -144.81
C GLU A 69 -85.91 12.94 -143.64
N ASN A 70 -87.14 12.53 -143.93
CA ASN A 70 -88.06 12.03 -142.92
C ASN A 70 -87.59 10.71 -142.29
N GLU A 71 -87.02 9.81 -143.09
CA GLU A 71 -86.44 8.56 -142.58
C GLU A 71 -85.24 8.84 -141.66
N LYS A 72 -84.33 9.72 -142.06
CA LYS A 72 -83.21 10.16 -141.21
C LYS A 72 -83.69 10.80 -139.90
N LYS A 73 -84.71 11.67 -139.95
CA LYS A 73 -85.32 12.27 -138.75
C LYS A 73 -85.92 11.19 -137.84
N ARG A 74 -86.59 10.19 -138.41
CA ARG A 74 -87.13 9.05 -137.65
C ARG A 74 -86.03 8.23 -136.98
N LEU A 75 -84.94 7.95 -137.69
CA LEU A 75 -83.80 7.21 -137.13
C LEU A 75 -83.15 7.96 -135.98
N ILE A 76 -82.90 9.26 -136.13
CA ILE A 76 -82.33 10.11 -135.05
C ILE A 76 -83.26 10.12 -133.84
N GLN A 77 -84.57 10.31 -134.05
CA GLN A 77 -85.56 10.26 -132.97
C GLN A 77 -85.56 8.89 -132.27
N GLN A 78 -85.47 7.80 -133.02
CA GLN A 78 -85.39 6.46 -132.45
C GLN A 78 -84.11 6.26 -131.64
N GLU A 79 -82.97 6.74 -132.12
CA GLU A 79 -81.71 6.71 -131.38
C GLU A 79 -81.79 7.53 -130.10
N GLU A 80 -82.39 8.72 -130.13
CA GLU A 80 -82.60 9.53 -128.92
C GLU A 80 -83.51 8.83 -127.91
N ILE A 81 -84.60 8.20 -128.38
CA ILE A 81 -85.51 7.42 -127.53
C ILE A 81 -84.75 6.24 -126.91
N ASN A 82 -83.95 5.52 -127.70
CA ASN A 82 -83.15 4.39 -127.24
C ASN A 82 -82.10 4.83 -126.21
N LYS A 83 -81.38 5.94 -126.45
CA LYS A 83 -80.42 6.52 -125.50
C LYS A 83 -81.09 6.95 -124.20
N LYS A 84 -82.26 7.60 -124.28
CA LYS A 84 -83.05 7.98 -123.10
C LYS A 84 -83.54 6.74 -122.33
N ALA A 85 -83.92 5.67 -123.03
CA ALA A 85 -84.32 4.41 -122.41
C ALA A 85 -83.15 3.72 -121.71
N GLN A 86 -81.98 3.64 -122.35
CA GLN A 86 -80.74 3.12 -121.75
C GLN A 86 -80.33 3.93 -120.52
N TYR A 87 -80.29 5.25 -120.62
CA TYR A 87 -79.96 6.11 -119.48
C TYR A 87 -80.93 5.94 -118.31
N LYS A 88 -82.23 5.77 -118.59
CA LYS A 88 -83.23 5.46 -117.56
C LYS A 88 -82.98 4.09 -116.91
N GLN A 89 -82.60 3.08 -117.68
CA GLN A 89 -82.25 1.76 -117.17
C GLN A 89 -81.00 1.83 -116.28
N GLU A 90 -79.94 2.51 -116.73
CA GLU A 90 -78.72 2.71 -115.93
C GLU A 90 -79.00 3.41 -114.60
N LEU A 91 -79.87 4.43 -114.60
CA LEU A 91 -80.28 5.11 -113.38
C LEU A 91 -81.05 4.19 -112.43
N GLN A 92 -81.93 3.33 -112.97
CA GLN A 92 -82.64 2.33 -112.18
C GLN A 92 -81.67 1.31 -111.58
N ASP A 93 -80.70 0.83 -112.36
CA ASP A 93 -79.68 -0.10 -111.90
C ASP A 93 -78.81 0.53 -110.80
N GLN A 94 -78.42 1.80 -110.93
CA GLN A 94 -77.71 2.53 -109.88
C GLN A 94 -78.53 2.64 -108.59
N MET A 95 -79.85 2.88 -108.69
CA MET A 95 -80.73 2.90 -107.52
C MET A 95 -80.82 1.52 -106.86
N ILE A 96 -80.94 0.45 -107.65
CA ILE A 96 -80.97 -0.93 -107.14
C ILE A 96 -79.65 -1.28 -106.44
N LEU A 97 -78.51 -0.99 -107.07
CA LEU A 97 -77.18 -1.24 -106.49
C LEU A 97 -76.98 -0.46 -105.19
N ARG A 98 -77.42 0.80 -105.13
CA ARG A 98 -77.35 1.60 -103.89
C ARG A 98 -78.19 0.99 -102.78
N GLU A 99 -79.37 0.46 -103.11
CA GLU A 99 -80.24 -0.17 -102.12
C GLU A 99 -79.72 -1.54 -101.68
N GLN A 100 -79.18 -2.34 -102.59
CA GLN A 100 -78.49 -3.59 -102.28
C GLN A 100 -77.28 -3.35 -101.38
N ALA A 101 -76.48 -2.33 -101.65
CA ALA A 101 -75.35 -1.95 -100.80
C ALA A 101 -75.82 -1.59 -99.39
N LYS A 102 -76.89 -0.81 -99.22
CA LYS A 102 -77.46 -0.52 -97.90
C LYS A 102 -77.91 -1.79 -97.16
N ARG A 103 -78.54 -2.73 -97.87
CA ARG A 103 -78.98 -4.00 -97.30
C ARG A 103 -77.78 -4.84 -96.83
N ALA A 104 -76.75 -4.96 -97.66
CA ALA A 104 -75.52 -5.66 -97.30
C ALA A 104 -74.87 -5.05 -96.05
N MET A 105 -74.74 -3.72 -96.00
CA MET A 105 -74.19 -3.01 -94.82
C MET A 105 -75.05 -3.23 -93.56
N TYR A 106 -76.37 -3.31 -93.71
CA TYR A 106 -77.28 -3.60 -92.59
C TYR A 106 -77.16 -5.05 -92.12
N GLU A 107 -77.02 -6.01 -93.04
CA GLU A 107 -76.77 -7.41 -92.71
C GLU A 107 -75.44 -7.58 -91.97
N GLU A 108 -74.37 -6.95 -92.45
CA GLU A 108 -73.08 -6.89 -91.76
C GLU A 108 -73.22 -6.28 -90.37
N PHE A 109 -73.92 -5.16 -90.25
CA PHE A 109 -74.19 -4.54 -88.94
C PHE A 109 -74.91 -5.50 -87.98
N LEU A 110 -75.92 -6.25 -88.46
CA LEU A 110 -76.62 -7.24 -87.63
C LEU A 110 -75.70 -8.39 -87.21
N ILE A 111 -74.82 -8.85 -88.10
CA ILE A 111 -73.81 -9.88 -87.77
C ILE A 111 -72.87 -9.34 -86.69
N HIS A 112 -72.32 -8.14 -86.89
CA HIS A 112 -71.44 -7.50 -85.91
C HIS A 112 -72.13 -7.28 -84.57
N LYS A 113 -73.39 -6.84 -84.58
CA LYS A 113 -74.18 -6.66 -83.35
C LYS A 113 -74.32 -7.99 -82.60
N LYS A 114 -74.69 -9.08 -83.29
CA LYS A 114 -74.78 -10.42 -82.67
C LYS A 114 -73.44 -10.87 -82.08
N VAL A 115 -72.35 -10.65 -82.80
CA VAL A 115 -71.01 -10.98 -82.30
C VAL A 115 -70.67 -10.17 -81.04
N ILE A 116 -71.00 -8.88 -81.02
CA ILE A 116 -70.80 -8.03 -79.84
C ILE A 116 -71.66 -8.49 -78.66
N ASP A 117 -72.94 -8.79 -78.90
CA ASP A 117 -73.86 -9.29 -77.88
C ASP A 117 -73.35 -10.63 -77.30
N ASP A 118 -72.86 -11.55 -78.15
CA ASP A 118 -72.23 -12.81 -77.72
C ASP A 118 -70.96 -12.58 -76.89
N ILE A 119 -70.13 -11.61 -77.26
CA ILE A 119 -68.92 -11.25 -76.49
C ILE A 119 -69.31 -10.71 -75.12
N ILE A 120 -70.30 -9.82 -75.06
CA ILE A 120 -70.79 -9.24 -73.80
C ILE A 120 -71.33 -10.36 -72.90
N GLN A 121 -72.14 -11.27 -73.45
CA GLN A 121 -72.67 -12.40 -72.69
C GLN A 121 -71.54 -13.29 -72.14
N ARG A 122 -70.52 -13.62 -72.95
CA ARG A 122 -69.36 -14.39 -72.47
C ARG A 122 -68.60 -13.69 -71.36
N ILE A 123 -68.45 -12.36 -71.42
CA ILE A 123 -67.80 -11.58 -70.36
C ILE A 123 -68.61 -11.65 -69.07
N HIS A 124 -69.94 -11.51 -69.16
CA HIS A 124 -70.81 -11.65 -67.99
C HIS A 124 -70.70 -13.05 -67.37
N ASP A 125 -70.80 -14.10 -68.17
CA ASP A 125 -70.68 -15.49 -67.71
C ASP A 125 -69.31 -15.76 -67.05
N GLU A 126 -68.23 -15.25 -67.62
CA GLU A 126 -66.88 -15.43 -67.05
C GLU A 126 -66.72 -14.65 -65.74
N ASN A 127 -67.25 -13.43 -65.65
CA ASN A 127 -67.26 -12.63 -64.44
C ASN A 127 -68.05 -13.32 -63.31
N GLU A 128 -69.21 -13.90 -63.63
CA GLU A 128 -70.01 -14.67 -62.65
C GLU A 128 -69.25 -15.91 -62.17
N ARG A 129 -68.62 -16.67 -63.08
CA ARG A 129 -67.78 -17.82 -62.73
C ARG A 129 -66.60 -17.41 -61.86
N GLU A 130 -65.96 -16.30 -62.16
CA GLU A 130 -64.86 -15.77 -61.34
C GLU A 130 -65.34 -15.36 -59.95
N ALA A 131 -66.49 -14.69 -59.84
CA ALA A 131 -67.08 -14.33 -58.56
C ALA A 131 -67.41 -15.57 -57.72
N ILE A 132 -68.01 -16.61 -58.32
CA ILE A 132 -68.27 -17.89 -57.66
C ILE A 132 -66.96 -18.54 -57.20
N ARG A 133 -65.94 -18.60 -58.07
CA ARG A 133 -64.60 -19.14 -57.71
C ARG A 133 -63.98 -18.39 -56.53
N LYS A 134 -64.07 -17.06 -56.50
CA LYS A 134 -63.60 -16.23 -55.38
C LYS A 134 -64.36 -16.56 -54.10
N ILE A 135 -65.69 -16.69 -54.18
CA ILE A 135 -66.52 -17.07 -53.02
C ILE A 135 -66.15 -18.47 -52.52
N CYS A 136 -65.99 -19.46 -53.40
CA CYS A 136 -65.58 -20.81 -53.00
C CYS A 136 -64.21 -20.82 -52.33
N LYS A 137 -63.20 -20.18 -52.94
CA LYS A 137 -61.86 -20.07 -52.34
C LYS A 137 -61.88 -19.37 -50.97
N THR A 138 -62.63 -18.28 -50.82
CA THR A 138 -62.76 -17.61 -49.52
C THR A 138 -63.46 -18.48 -48.48
N LYS A 139 -64.42 -19.31 -48.86
CA LYS A 139 -65.05 -20.29 -47.97
C LYS A 139 -64.07 -21.39 -47.55
N GLU A 140 -63.33 -21.96 -48.50
CA GLU A 140 -62.28 -22.96 -48.22
C GLU A 140 -61.23 -22.42 -47.24
N LEU A 141 -60.68 -21.24 -47.53
CA LEU A 141 -59.71 -20.58 -46.65
C LEU A 141 -60.27 -20.29 -45.25
N LYS A 142 -61.55 -19.93 -45.13
CA LYS A 142 -62.20 -19.74 -43.82
C LYS A 142 -62.25 -21.05 -43.03
N VAL A 143 -62.63 -22.15 -43.68
CA VAL A 143 -62.67 -23.48 -43.05
C VAL A 143 -61.27 -23.91 -42.60
N GLU A 144 -60.26 -23.72 -43.44
CA GLU A 144 -58.86 -24.01 -43.09
C GLU A 144 -58.37 -23.15 -41.91
N MET A 145 -58.68 -21.84 -41.91
CA MET A 145 -58.37 -20.95 -40.78
C MET A 145 -59.04 -21.39 -39.48
N GLU A 146 -60.30 -21.79 -39.53
CA GLU A 146 -61.03 -22.28 -38.36
C GLU A 146 -60.44 -23.60 -37.85
N ALA A 147 -60.09 -24.52 -38.74
CA ALA A 147 -59.41 -25.76 -38.39
C ALA A 147 -58.05 -25.49 -37.74
N PHE A 148 -57.26 -24.56 -38.30
CA PHE A 148 -55.98 -24.15 -37.75
C PHE A 148 -56.12 -23.51 -36.36
N LYS A 149 -57.10 -22.61 -36.17
CA LYS A 149 -57.38 -22.00 -34.86
C LYS A 149 -57.77 -23.04 -33.83
N LYS A 150 -58.63 -24.00 -34.18
CA LYS A 150 -59.00 -25.13 -33.30
C LYS A 150 -57.78 -25.98 -32.93
N ALA A 151 -56.94 -26.32 -33.91
CA ALA A 151 -55.72 -27.08 -33.67
C ALA A 151 -54.74 -26.32 -32.77
N GLN A 152 -54.58 -25.01 -32.97
CA GLN A 152 -53.74 -24.15 -32.14
C GLN A 152 -54.26 -24.09 -30.70
N GLU A 153 -55.57 -23.98 -30.51
CA GLU A 153 -56.18 -23.96 -29.18
C GLU A 153 -55.99 -25.30 -28.45
N LEU A 154 -56.22 -26.42 -29.15
CA LEU A 154 -55.94 -27.76 -28.60
C LEU A 154 -54.46 -27.92 -28.23
N TRP A 155 -53.55 -27.41 -29.05
CA TRP A 155 -52.12 -27.43 -28.75
C TRP A 155 -51.78 -26.60 -27.52
N LYS A 156 -52.35 -25.39 -27.39
CA LYS A 156 -52.18 -24.55 -26.19
C LYS A 156 -52.72 -25.24 -24.94
N GLN A 157 -53.88 -25.87 -25.02
CA GLN A 157 -54.48 -26.61 -23.91
C GLN A 157 -53.62 -27.80 -23.50
N LYS A 158 -53.18 -28.62 -24.47
CA LYS A 158 -52.25 -29.71 -24.22
C LYS A 158 -50.96 -29.22 -23.59
N LYS A 159 -50.41 -28.10 -24.09
CA LYS A 159 -49.17 -27.54 -23.53
C LYS A 159 -49.35 -27.02 -22.12
N ARG A 160 -50.50 -26.41 -21.81
CA ARG A 160 -50.85 -26.00 -20.46
C ARG A 160 -50.96 -27.20 -19.53
N GLN A 161 -51.60 -28.29 -19.96
CA GLN A 161 -51.69 -29.53 -19.19
C GLN A 161 -50.31 -30.12 -18.90
N GLU A 162 -49.42 -30.18 -19.90
CA GLU A 162 -48.02 -30.62 -19.71
C GLU A 162 -47.29 -29.76 -18.67
N LEU A 163 -47.42 -28.43 -18.76
CA LEU A 163 -46.81 -27.50 -17.80
C LEU A 163 -47.39 -27.66 -16.40
N ASP A 164 -48.70 -27.85 -16.26
CA ASP A 164 -49.35 -28.07 -14.97
C ASP A 164 -48.89 -29.39 -14.32
N GLU A 165 -48.68 -30.44 -15.13
CA GLU A 165 -48.11 -31.70 -14.66
C GLU A 165 -46.64 -31.57 -14.23
N GLU A 166 -45.82 -30.86 -15.00
CA GLU A 166 -44.43 -30.54 -14.63
C GLU A 166 -44.39 -29.70 -13.35
N ASN A 167 -45.22 -28.66 -13.25
CA ASN A 167 -45.34 -27.83 -12.06
C ASN A 167 -45.76 -28.66 -10.84
N ARG A 168 -46.70 -29.60 -10.98
CA ARG A 168 -47.05 -30.54 -9.90
C ARG A 168 -45.87 -31.42 -9.48
N LYS A 169 -45.06 -31.89 -10.42
CA LYS A 169 -43.84 -32.68 -10.11
C LYS A 169 -42.81 -31.81 -9.38
N ILE A 170 -42.60 -30.57 -9.83
CA ILE A 170 -41.70 -29.60 -9.19
C ILE A 170 -42.17 -29.30 -7.77
N GLN A 171 -43.46 -29.02 -7.57
CA GLN A 171 -44.01 -28.77 -6.23
C GLN A 171 -43.81 -29.97 -5.29
N LYS A 172 -44.05 -31.20 -5.76
CA LYS A 172 -43.77 -32.41 -4.96
C LYS A 172 -42.29 -32.52 -4.60
N PHE A 173 -41.40 -32.23 -5.53
CA PHE A 173 -39.96 -32.25 -5.29
C PHE A 173 -39.53 -31.18 -4.28
N LEU A 174 -40.03 -29.95 -4.42
CA LEU A 174 -39.77 -28.86 -3.47
C LEU A 174 -40.28 -29.20 -2.08
N ALA A 175 -41.49 -29.74 -1.95
CA ALA A 175 -42.04 -30.17 -0.67
C ALA A 175 -41.19 -31.28 -0.02
N SER A 176 -40.70 -32.24 -0.79
CA SER A 176 -39.75 -33.25 -0.29
C SER A 176 -38.45 -32.62 0.19
N LYS A 177 -37.88 -31.68 -0.57
CA LYS A 177 -36.66 -30.98 -0.19
C LYS A 177 -36.84 -30.11 1.05
N GLU A 178 -37.96 -29.40 1.17
CA GLU A 178 -38.29 -28.64 2.37
C GLU A 178 -38.43 -29.56 3.60
N ALA A 179 -39.05 -30.74 3.44
CA ALA A 179 -39.14 -31.72 4.52
C ALA A 179 -37.76 -32.23 4.94
N ASP A 180 -36.87 -32.51 3.99
CA ASP A 180 -35.48 -32.92 4.28
C ASP A 180 -34.68 -31.81 4.98
N VAL A 181 -34.83 -30.56 4.55
CA VAL A 181 -34.21 -29.40 5.19
C VAL A 181 -34.75 -29.22 6.61
N LYS A 182 -36.07 -29.34 6.82
CA LYS A 182 -36.68 -29.27 8.16
C LYS A 182 -36.18 -30.39 9.07
N LYS A 183 -36.04 -31.61 8.56
CA LYS A 183 -35.40 -32.73 9.29
C LYS A 183 -33.96 -32.40 9.66
N GLY A 184 -33.17 -31.88 8.71
CA GLY A 184 -31.78 -31.47 8.97
C GLY A 184 -31.66 -30.35 10.00
N ILE A 185 -32.57 -29.37 10.00
CA ILE A 185 -32.63 -28.30 11.02
C ILE A 185 -32.99 -28.90 12.39
N LEU A 186 -33.97 -29.80 12.45
CA LEU A 186 -34.37 -30.46 13.69
C LEU A 186 -33.22 -31.29 14.28
N GLU A 187 -32.52 -32.07 13.46
CA GLU A 187 -31.35 -32.86 13.87
C GLU A 187 -30.19 -31.97 14.35
N LYS A 188 -29.93 -30.83 13.67
CA LYS A 188 -28.95 -29.84 14.13
C LYS A 188 -29.34 -29.25 15.48
N SER A 189 -30.60 -28.86 15.64
CA SER A 189 -31.11 -28.31 16.91
C SER A 189 -31.01 -29.32 18.05
N GLN A 190 -31.31 -30.60 17.81
CA GLN A 190 -31.12 -31.68 18.79
C GLN A 190 -29.63 -31.86 19.15
N ARG A 191 -28.72 -31.83 18.16
CA ARG A 191 -27.28 -31.91 18.40
C ARG A 191 -26.75 -30.70 19.15
N GLU A 192 -27.23 -29.50 18.85
CA GLU A 192 -26.89 -28.27 19.58
C GLU A 192 -27.42 -28.30 21.02
N GLY A 193 -28.64 -28.80 21.23
CA GLY A 193 -29.19 -29.03 22.57
C GLY A 193 -28.35 -30.03 23.38
N ALA A 194 -27.93 -31.14 22.78
CA ALA A 194 -27.04 -32.12 23.44
C ALA A 194 -25.66 -31.52 23.76
N LYS A 195 -25.10 -30.72 22.84
CA LYS A 195 -23.85 -29.99 23.08
C LYS A 195 -24.00 -28.97 24.21
N ALA A 196 -25.09 -28.22 24.26
CA ALA A 196 -25.36 -27.26 25.32
C ALA A 196 -25.46 -27.94 26.69
N GLN A 197 -26.14 -29.08 26.78
CA GLN A 197 -26.19 -29.89 28.01
C GLN A 197 -24.81 -30.39 28.43
N LEU A 198 -23.98 -30.83 27.49
CA LEU A 198 -22.60 -31.23 27.77
C LEU A 198 -21.75 -30.04 28.25
N SER A 199 -21.84 -28.89 27.58
CA SER A 199 -21.16 -27.66 27.98
C SER A 199 -21.58 -27.20 29.38
N GLU A 200 -22.87 -27.31 29.72
CA GLU A 200 -23.36 -27.00 31.07
C GLU A 200 -22.79 -27.94 32.13
N ARG A 201 -22.68 -29.25 31.83
CA ARG A 201 -22.04 -30.21 32.74
C ARG A 201 -20.55 -29.90 32.94
N ILE A 202 -19.82 -29.64 31.86
CA ILE A 202 -18.39 -29.27 31.92
C ILE A 202 -18.21 -27.97 32.73
N ALA A 203 -19.07 -26.97 32.53
CA ALA A 203 -19.01 -25.73 33.29
C ALA A 203 -19.24 -25.95 34.79
N LYS A 204 -20.21 -26.81 35.16
CA LYS A 204 -20.44 -27.20 36.57
C LYS A 204 -19.24 -27.93 37.15
N GLU A 205 -18.65 -28.88 36.43
CA GLU A 205 -17.45 -29.60 36.87
C GLU A 205 -16.26 -28.65 37.07
N LEU A 206 -15.99 -27.76 36.11
CA LEU A 206 -14.94 -26.74 36.23
C LEU A 206 -15.17 -25.82 37.43
N TYR A 207 -16.42 -25.39 37.67
CA TYR A 207 -16.75 -24.57 38.84
C TYR A 207 -16.46 -25.31 40.15
N THR A 208 -16.86 -26.60 40.25
CA THR A 208 -16.56 -27.40 41.45
C THR A 208 -15.07 -27.67 41.63
N GLN A 209 -14.31 -27.83 40.54
CA GLN A 209 -12.86 -27.99 40.62
C GLN A 209 -12.16 -26.69 41.03
N GLN A 210 -12.57 -25.55 40.49
CA GLN A 210 -12.06 -24.25 40.90
C GLN A 210 -12.40 -23.93 42.37
N ALA A 211 -13.60 -24.28 42.83
CA ALA A 211 -13.97 -24.13 44.24
C ALA A 211 -13.04 -24.96 45.15
N LYS A 212 -12.80 -26.22 44.82
CA LYS A 212 -11.86 -27.09 45.56
C LYS A 212 -10.42 -26.58 45.51
N GLN A 213 -9.98 -26.00 44.39
CA GLN A 213 -8.66 -25.39 44.28
C GLN A 213 -8.55 -24.17 45.20
N LYS A 214 -9.54 -23.29 45.21
CA LYS A 214 -9.58 -22.14 46.14
C LYS A 214 -9.58 -22.59 47.60
N GLU A 215 -10.42 -23.56 47.96
CA GLU A 215 -10.41 -24.14 49.32
C GLU A 215 -9.02 -24.69 49.70
N ARG A 216 -8.34 -25.35 48.76
CA ARG A 216 -6.97 -25.85 48.98
C ARG A 216 -5.95 -24.71 49.13
N ASP A 217 -6.04 -23.68 48.30
CA ASP A 217 -5.15 -22.53 48.33
C ASP A 217 -5.35 -21.73 49.64
N ASP A 218 -6.58 -21.59 50.09
CA ASP A 218 -6.93 -20.99 51.39
C ASP A 218 -6.31 -21.77 52.55
N ILE A 219 -6.41 -23.11 52.55
CA ILE A 219 -5.76 -23.98 53.56
C ILE A 219 -4.23 -23.85 53.53
N ILE A 220 -3.62 -23.76 52.34
CA ILE A 220 -2.17 -23.55 52.22
C ILE A 220 -1.77 -22.19 52.78
N GLN A 221 -2.57 -21.15 52.52
CA GLN A 221 -2.32 -19.82 53.05
C GLN A 221 -2.41 -19.80 54.58
N GLU A 222 -3.45 -20.43 55.16
CA GLU A 222 -3.58 -20.59 56.62
C GLU A 222 -2.38 -21.33 57.23
N LEU A 223 -1.91 -22.40 56.57
CA LEU A 223 -0.74 -23.15 57.03
C LEU A 223 0.54 -22.30 56.98
N LEU A 224 0.77 -21.54 55.90
CA LEU A 224 1.92 -20.64 55.79
C LEU A 224 1.90 -19.55 56.88
N GLU A 225 0.72 -19.01 57.20
CA GLU A 225 0.56 -18.04 58.29
C GLU A 225 0.88 -18.65 59.66
N GLU A 226 0.46 -19.88 59.94
CA GLU A 226 0.84 -20.59 61.17
C GLU A 226 2.32 -20.96 61.23
N GLU A 227 2.93 -21.38 60.13
CA GLU A 227 4.38 -21.64 60.08
C GLU A 227 5.20 -20.38 60.37
N GLU A 228 4.79 -19.21 59.86
CA GLU A 228 5.44 -17.93 60.18
C GLU A 228 5.24 -17.53 61.64
N LYS A 229 4.05 -17.74 62.22
CA LYS A 229 3.83 -17.54 63.66
C LYS A 229 4.73 -18.44 64.49
N GLU A 230 4.85 -19.73 64.14
CA GLU A 230 5.71 -20.66 64.86
C GLU A 230 7.21 -20.27 64.74
N LYS A 231 7.64 -19.76 63.59
CA LYS A 231 8.99 -19.20 63.42
C LYS A 231 9.22 -17.97 64.31
N ILE A 232 8.25 -17.06 64.39
CA ILE A 232 8.32 -15.88 65.26
C ILE A 232 8.39 -16.32 66.73
N GLU A 233 7.59 -17.30 67.15
CA GLU A 233 7.63 -17.84 68.50
C GLU A 233 8.94 -18.55 68.82
N LYS A 234 9.52 -19.29 67.86
CA LYS A 234 10.85 -19.92 68.01
C LYS A 234 11.94 -18.85 68.15
N ARG A 235 11.94 -17.81 67.31
CA ARG A 235 12.86 -16.67 67.45
C ARG A 235 12.72 -15.97 68.80
N HIS A 236 11.48 -15.75 69.26
CA HIS A 236 11.22 -15.16 70.57
C HIS A 236 11.75 -16.07 71.70
N ARG A 237 11.55 -17.39 71.62
CA ARG A 237 12.10 -18.37 72.58
C ARG A 237 13.63 -18.33 72.60
N GLU A 238 14.28 -18.32 71.44
CA GLU A 238 15.74 -18.24 71.31
C GLU A 238 16.29 -16.91 71.86
N ASP A 239 15.60 -15.78 71.64
CA ASP A 239 15.99 -14.48 72.19
C ASP A 239 15.81 -14.39 73.70
N VAL A 240 14.77 -15.03 74.25
CA VAL A 240 14.59 -15.17 75.71
C VAL A 240 15.68 -16.06 76.30
N GLU A 241 16.03 -17.17 75.64
CA GLU A 241 17.10 -18.07 76.08
C GLU A 241 18.46 -17.38 76.04
N LYS A 242 18.79 -16.63 74.97
CA LYS A 242 20.02 -15.84 74.88
C LYS A 242 20.08 -14.77 75.98
N ARG A 243 18.99 -14.05 76.25
CA ARG A 243 18.91 -13.08 77.36
C ARG A 243 19.11 -13.75 78.72
N LEU A 244 18.58 -14.95 78.91
CA LEU A 244 18.77 -15.73 80.14
C LEU A 244 20.21 -16.21 80.29
N ARG A 245 20.82 -16.74 79.22
CA ARG A 245 22.24 -17.14 79.20
C ARG A 245 23.17 -15.96 79.49
N GLN A 246 22.93 -14.81 78.88
CA GLN A 246 23.69 -13.58 79.15
C GLN A 246 23.53 -13.12 80.62
N ARG A 247 22.32 -13.23 81.20
CA ARG A 247 22.10 -12.93 82.63
C ARG A 247 22.83 -13.90 83.55
N ILE A 248 22.83 -15.19 83.24
CA ILE A 248 23.56 -16.22 84.00
C ILE A 248 25.06 -15.98 83.89
N GLU A 249 25.59 -15.74 82.69
CA GLU A 249 27.01 -15.44 82.45
C GLU A 249 27.46 -14.16 83.17
N THR A 250 26.63 -13.11 83.18
CA THR A 250 26.88 -11.88 83.95
C THR A 250 26.85 -12.14 85.46
N ARG A 251 25.92 -12.97 85.96
CA ARG A 251 25.86 -13.36 87.37
C ARG A 251 27.07 -14.19 87.78
N ASP A 252 27.42 -15.20 86.99
CA ASP A 252 28.51 -16.13 87.29
C ASP A 252 29.87 -15.42 87.18
N SER A 253 30.04 -14.47 86.26
CA SER A 253 31.22 -13.59 86.21
C SER A 253 31.30 -12.64 87.42
N LEU A 254 30.18 -12.08 87.88
CA LEU A 254 30.13 -11.30 89.12
C LEU A 254 30.47 -12.17 90.35
N GLU A 255 29.93 -13.39 90.44
CA GLU A 255 30.26 -14.33 91.52
C GLU A 255 31.75 -14.71 91.49
N MET A 256 32.33 -14.94 90.30
CA MET A 256 33.76 -15.20 90.14
C MET A 256 34.60 -13.99 90.56
N GLN A 257 34.23 -12.77 90.16
CA GLN A 257 34.90 -11.54 90.62
C GLN A 257 34.80 -11.33 92.14
N ILE A 258 33.66 -11.67 92.76
CA ILE A 258 33.49 -11.61 94.22
C ILE A 258 34.38 -12.66 94.90
N ARG A 259 34.41 -13.90 94.40
CA ARG A 259 35.30 -14.96 94.94
C ARG A 259 36.78 -14.59 94.81
N GLU A 260 37.20 -14.07 93.65
CA GLU A 260 38.57 -13.59 93.45
C GLU A 260 38.91 -12.42 94.38
N LYS A 261 37.95 -11.52 94.63
CA LYS A 261 38.11 -10.42 95.59
C LYS A 261 38.19 -10.92 97.04
N GLU A 262 37.38 -11.90 97.42
CA GLU A 262 37.44 -12.54 98.74
C GLU A 262 38.74 -13.34 98.95
N GLU A 263 39.23 -14.05 97.93
CA GLU A 263 40.53 -14.74 97.99
C GLU A 263 41.68 -13.75 98.09
N LYS A 264 41.66 -12.65 97.33
CA LYS A 264 42.64 -11.56 97.49
C LYS A 264 42.59 -10.96 98.88
N GLN A 265 41.40 -10.70 99.43
CA GLN A 265 41.27 -10.18 100.79
C GLN A 265 41.75 -11.18 101.85
N ARG A 266 41.56 -12.49 101.66
CA ARG A 266 42.14 -13.52 102.54
C ARG A 266 43.65 -13.56 102.43
N GLN A 267 44.21 -13.48 101.23
CA GLN A 267 45.66 -13.45 101.01
C GLN A 267 46.29 -12.18 101.59
N GLU A 268 45.64 -11.02 101.47
CA GLU A 268 46.06 -9.78 102.14
C GLU A 268 45.96 -9.90 103.66
N ASN A 269 44.89 -10.47 104.22
CA ASN A 269 44.78 -10.69 105.67
C ASN A 269 45.81 -11.71 106.19
N GLU A 270 46.13 -12.77 105.44
CA GLU A 270 47.18 -13.71 105.78
C GLU A 270 48.58 -13.09 105.66
N ALA A 271 48.81 -12.23 104.66
CA ALA A 271 50.03 -11.45 104.54
C ALA A 271 50.17 -10.44 105.69
N ASP A 272 49.11 -9.72 106.04
CA ASP A 272 49.07 -8.80 107.18
C ASP A 272 49.22 -9.54 108.52
N ALA A 273 48.69 -10.76 108.65
CA ALA A 273 48.91 -11.61 109.82
C ALA A 273 50.36 -12.07 109.93
N LYS A 274 51.01 -12.43 108.80
CA LYS A 274 52.44 -12.74 108.75
C LYS A 274 53.31 -11.53 109.07
N ILE A 275 52.98 -10.35 108.54
CA ILE A 275 53.69 -9.09 108.86
C ILE A 275 53.48 -8.70 110.33
N ARG A 276 52.29 -8.87 110.90
CA ARG A 276 52.06 -8.66 112.34
C ARG A 276 52.82 -9.66 113.21
N ALA A 277 52.89 -10.93 112.80
CA ALA A 277 53.67 -11.94 113.50
C ALA A 277 55.18 -11.63 113.44
N GLU A 278 55.71 -11.28 112.26
CA GLU A 278 57.12 -10.88 112.08
C GLU A 278 57.46 -9.57 112.81
N LEU A 279 56.52 -8.62 112.91
CA LEU A 279 56.71 -7.37 113.65
C LEU A 279 56.63 -7.59 115.18
N LEU A 280 55.75 -8.49 115.65
CA LEU A 280 55.69 -8.90 117.06
C LEU A 280 56.92 -9.71 117.46
N GLU A 281 57.46 -10.55 116.57
CA GLU A 281 58.69 -11.30 116.79
C GLU A 281 59.93 -10.38 116.81
N LYS A 282 59.99 -9.39 115.91
CA LYS A 282 61.00 -8.31 115.98
C LYS A 282 60.89 -7.44 117.22
N LEU A 283 59.68 -7.09 117.67
CA LEU A 283 59.48 -6.35 118.93
C LEU A 283 59.81 -7.18 120.18
N ALA A 284 59.66 -8.51 120.12
CA ALA A 284 60.09 -9.43 121.18
C ALA A 284 61.62 -9.64 121.19
N GLU A 285 62.28 -9.63 120.03
CA GLU A 285 63.73 -9.62 119.90
C GLU A 285 64.35 -8.28 120.36
N ASP A 286 63.71 -7.16 120.04
CA ASP A 286 64.14 -5.82 120.51
C ASP A 286 63.88 -5.61 122.01
N ALA A 287 62.81 -6.18 122.58
CA ALA A 287 62.59 -6.22 124.03
C ALA A 287 63.59 -7.15 124.78
N ARG A 288 64.08 -8.20 124.12
CA ARG A 288 65.19 -9.05 124.62
C ARG A 288 66.54 -8.35 124.54
N LEU A 289 66.75 -7.52 123.53
CA LEU A 289 67.97 -6.71 123.36
C LEU A 289 68.02 -5.51 124.31
N ASP A 290 66.88 -4.93 124.68
CA ASP A 290 66.83 -3.81 125.65
C ASP A 290 66.96 -4.25 127.12
N GLN A 291 66.59 -5.48 127.49
CA GLN A 291 66.91 -6.03 128.81
C GLN A 291 68.42 -6.26 129.02
N LEU A 292 69.17 -6.51 127.94
CA LEU A 292 70.63 -6.67 127.95
C LEU A 292 71.38 -5.34 127.71
N SER A 293 70.73 -4.33 127.13
CA SER A 293 71.29 -2.99 126.89
C SER A 293 71.27 -2.12 128.17
N ASP A 294 70.25 -2.26 129.03
CA ASP A 294 70.14 -1.51 130.29
C ASP A 294 71.05 -2.01 131.42
N GLN A 295 71.36 -3.31 131.46
CA GLN A 295 72.38 -3.87 132.36
C GLN A 295 73.80 -3.47 131.91
N LYS A 296 74.03 -3.35 130.59
CA LYS A 296 75.30 -2.86 130.00
C LYS A 296 75.44 -1.34 130.16
N ARG A 297 74.36 -0.56 130.12
CA ARG A 297 74.38 0.89 130.34
C ARG A 297 74.60 1.26 131.81
N ARG A 298 74.04 0.51 132.77
CA ARG A 298 74.36 0.66 134.21
C ARG A 298 75.79 0.27 134.54
N MET A 299 76.28 -0.87 134.02
CA MET A 299 77.69 -1.27 134.23
C MET A 299 78.65 -0.28 133.58
N LYS A 300 78.37 0.19 132.36
CA LYS A 300 79.23 1.14 131.65
C LYS A 300 79.20 2.56 132.22
N MET A 301 78.11 3.01 132.86
CA MET A 301 78.08 4.27 133.63
C MET A 301 78.77 4.15 135.00
N LEU A 302 78.70 3.00 135.67
CA LEU A 302 79.47 2.71 136.89
C LEU A 302 80.97 2.53 136.58
N GLN A 303 81.32 1.94 135.43
CA GLN A 303 82.68 1.87 134.92
C GLN A 303 83.17 3.25 134.50
N LEU A 304 82.39 4.03 133.74
CA LEU A 304 82.79 5.40 133.38
C LEU A 304 82.95 6.30 134.62
N ARG A 305 82.17 6.10 135.68
CA ARG A 305 82.31 6.82 136.96
C ARG A 305 83.55 6.36 137.75
N ARG A 306 83.85 5.05 137.77
CA ARG A 306 85.08 4.49 138.38
C ARG A 306 86.33 4.85 137.58
N ASP A 307 86.25 4.82 136.26
CA ASP A 307 87.34 5.13 135.33
C ASP A 307 87.60 6.65 135.28
N THR A 308 86.58 7.50 135.52
CA THR A 308 86.80 8.96 135.69
C THR A 308 87.34 9.30 137.08
N GLU A 309 86.92 8.59 138.14
CA GLU A 309 87.56 8.70 139.47
C GLU A 309 88.99 8.13 139.48
N GLN A 310 89.25 7.00 138.83
CA GLN A 310 90.59 6.45 138.61
C GLN A 310 91.39 7.35 137.69
N MET A 311 90.86 7.90 136.60
CA MET A 311 91.59 8.89 135.79
C MET A 311 91.88 10.17 136.59
N MET A 312 91.02 10.59 137.52
CA MET A 312 91.29 11.76 138.38
C MET A 312 92.31 11.45 139.49
N ILE A 313 92.31 10.24 140.04
CA ILE A 313 93.30 9.74 141.01
C ILE A 313 94.63 9.46 140.33
N GLU A 314 94.64 8.82 139.17
CA GLU A 314 95.80 8.60 138.29
C GLU A 314 96.30 9.91 137.69
N ARG A 315 95.46 10.93 137.46
CA ARG A 315 95.93 12.26 137.05
C ARG A 315 96.52 13.04 138.22
N ARG A 316 96.02 12.85 139.45
CA ARG A 316 96.67 13.36 140.68
C ARG A 316 97.96 12.59 141.03
N GLN A 317 97.99 11.29 140.79
CA GLN A 317 99.18 10.44 140.97
C GLN A 317 100.19 10.68 139.86
N LYS A 318 99.78 10.81 138.59
CA LYS A 318 100.65 11.23 137.49
C LYS A 318 101.11 12.67 137.64
N GLN A 319 100.31 13.60 138.18
CA GLN A 319 100.82 14.94 138.47
C GLN A 319 101.76 14.97 139.68
N ALA A 320 101.55 14.11 140.69
CA ALA A 320 102.47 13.95 141.82
C ALA A 320 103.75 13.21 141.41
N GLU A 321 103.65 12.20 140.54
CA GLU A 321 104.76 11.47 139.93
C GLU A 321 105.47 12.34 138.90
N GLU A 322 104.79 13.12 138.06
CA GLU A 322 105.40 14.09 137.13
C GLU A 322 106.05 15.24 137.89
N MET A 323 105.52 15.70 139.01
CA MET A 323 106.18 16.72 139.86
C MET A 323 107.40 16.11 140.58
N GLN A 324 107.34 14.85 141.02
CA GLN A 324 108.49 14.12 141.58
C GLN A 324 109.52 13.71 140.51
N LEU A 325 109.07 13.43 139.29
CA LEU A 325 109.91 13.12 138.14
C LEU A 325 110.53 14.41 137.61
N LEU A 326 109.83 15.55 137.60
CA LEU A 326 110.43 16.85 137.29
C LEU A 326 111.46 17.23 138.35
N MET A 327 111.19 17.07 139.66
CA MET A 327 112.22 17.31 140.69
C MET A 327 113.42 16.36 140.56
N LYS A 328 113.21 15.07 140.23
CA LYS A 328 114.30 14.11 139.96
C LYS A 328 115.02 14.39 138.65
N ILE A 329 114.35 14.84 137.61
CA ILE A 329 114.93 15.27 136.33
C ILE A 329 115.69 16.58 136.53
N GLU A 330 115.27 17.46 137.43
CA GLU A 330 115.97 18.70 137.76
C GLU A 330 117.23 18.43 138.62
N GLU A 331 117.21 17.41 139.50
CA GLU A 331 118.38 16.90 140.23
C GLU A 331 119.33 16.08 139.32
N GLU A 332 118.82 15.19 138.46
CA GLU A 332 119.60 14.42 137.49
C GLU A 332 120.13 15.31 136.36
N ALA A 333 119.41 16.36 135.94
CA ALA A 333 119.91 17.34 134.99
C ALA A 333 120.98 18.25 135.61
N GLN A 334 120.89 18.58 136.90
CA GLN A 334 121.97 19.27 137.62
C GLN A 334 123.21 18.37 137.78
N GLN A 335 123.04 17.06 138.02
CA GLN A 335 124.15 16.10 138.02
C GLN A 335 124.70 15.79 136.61
N GLU A 336 123.86 15.81 135.57
CA GLU A 336 124.30 15.75 134.17
C GLU A 336 125.01 17.03 133.72
N LEU A 337 124.58 18.20 134.21
CA LEU A 337 125.26 19.49 133.99
C LEU A 337 126.65 19.51 134.64
N GLU A 338 126.87 18.77 135.73
CA GLU A 338 128.18 18.64 136.37
C GLU A 338 129.06 17.53 135.74
N THR A 339 128.48 16.38 135.37
CA THR A 339 129.21 15.29 134.69
C THR A 339 129.54 15.61 133.23
N LYS A 340 128.66 16.29 132.48
CA LYS A 340 128.98 16.80 131.13
C LYS A 340 130.02 17.90 131.18
N ARG A 341 130.03 18.78 132.19
CA ARG A 341 131.13 19.77 132.35
C ARG A 341 132.47 19.08 132.57
N ARG A 342 132.51 17.97 133.33
CA ARG A 342 133.72 17.13 133.48
C ARG A 342 134.13 16.42 132.19
N ILE A 343 133.18 15.81 131.48
CA ILE A 343 133.47 15.08 130.22
C ILE A 343 133.84 16.03 129.08
N VAL A 344 133.19 17.20 128.97
CA VAL A 344 133.53 18.20 127.96
C VAL A 344 134.91 18.80 128.23
N GLU A 345 135.29 18.98 129.51
CA GLU A 345 136.67 19.34 129.81
C GLU A 345 137.65 18.18 129.53
N GLU A 346 137.32 16.92 129.81
CA GLU A 346 138.18 15.78 129.45
C GLU A 346 138.35 15.61 127.92
N GLU A 347 137.28 15.74 127.14
CA GLU A 347 137.36 15.67 125.66
C GLU A 347 137.99 16.93 125.05
N ARG A 348 137.84 18.10 125.70
CA ARG A 348 138.63 19.28 125.37
C ARG A 348 140.13 18.99 125.51
N HIS A 349 140.56 18.20 126.50
CA HIS A 349 141.97 17.79 126.64
C HIS A 349 142.39 16.68 125.66
N ARG A 350 141.51 15.73 125.35
CA ARG A 350 141.83 14.63 124.41
C ARG A 350 141.98 15.12 122.96
N MET A 351 141.06 15.98 122.51
CA MET A 351 141.16 16.57 121.17
C MET A 351 142.39 17.48 121.05
N LEU A 352 142.74 18.20 122.11
CA LEU A 352 144.02 18.92 122.16
C LEU A 352 145.22 17.96 122.09
N GLY A 353 145.11 16.71 122.52
CA GLY A 353 146.18 15.72 122.38
C GLY A 353 146.34 15.19 120.95
N GLU A 354 145.23 14.81 120.31
CA GLU A 354 145.26 14.17 118.99
C GLU A 354 145.52 15.18 117.86
N HIS A 355 144.84 16.33 117.88
CA HIS A 355 144.85 17.30 116.78
C HIS A 355 145.96 18.34 116.89
N VAL A 356 146.68 18.44 118.01
CA VAL A 356 147.75 19.44 118.16
C VAL A 356 149.11 18.95 117.67
N LYS A 357 149.53 17.69 117.96
CA LYS A 357 150.79 17.11 117.39
C LYS A 357 150.76 17.11 115.86
N HIS A 358 149.56 16.89 115.37
CA HIS A 358 149.25 16.94 113.98
C HIS A 358 149.04 18.39 113.54
N LEU A 359 150.16 19.06 113.26
CA LEU A 359 150.21 19.98 112.12
C LEU A 359 149.88 21.45 112.44
N ILE A 360 150.29 21.84 113.64
CA ILE A 360 151.39 22.79 113.87
C ILE A 360 151.72 23.71 112.68
N GLY A 361 151.51 25.02 112.87
CA GLY A 361 151.78 26.09 111.91
C GLY A 361 150.54 26.90 111.48
N TYR A 362 149.33 26.33 111.61
CA TYR A 362 148.07 26.89 111.08
C TYR A 362 147.06 27.34 112.13
N LEU A 363 147.51 27.55 113.34
CA LEU A 363 146.60 27.84 114.43
C LEU A 363 146.44 29.34 114.69
N PRO A 364 145.21 29.78 115.01
CA PRO A 364 144.98 31.08 115.61
C PRO A 364 145.35 31.13 117.12
N LYS A 365 145.67 32.33 117.62
CA LYS A 365 145.95 32.62 119.04
C LYS A 365 144.70 32.46 119.94
N GLY A 366 144.85 31.84 121.13
CA GLY A 366 143.88 31.86 122.26
C GLY A 366 143.34 30.52 122.78
N ILE A 367 143.53 29.39 122.08
CA ILE A 367 142.88 28.09 122.41
C ILE A 367 143.47 27.42 123.66
N LEU A 368 144.70 27.79 124.00
CA LEU A 368 145.44 27.30 125.15
C LEU A 368 145.18 28.21 126.37
N LYS A 369 144.64 27.64 127.46
CA LYS A 369 144.60 28.30 128.78
C LYS A 369 145.86 27.96 129.57
N VAL A 370 146.13 28.70 130.65
CA VAL A 370 147.39 28.60 131.42
C VAL A 370 147.59 27.24 132.08
N ASP A 371 146.54 26.61 132.57
CA ASP A 371 146.63 25.27 133.18
C ASP A 371 146.86 24.14 132.17
N ASP A 372 146.65 24.37 130.87
CA ASP A 372 146.74 23.32 129.85
C ASP A 372 148.22 22.98 129.50
N LEU A 373 149.19 23.82 129.91
CA LEU A 373 150.62 23.67 129.59
C LEU A 373 151.34 22.41 130.14
N PRO A 374 151.05 21.89 131.33
CA PRO A 374 151.72 20.70 131.85
C PRO A 374 151.42 19.42 131.05
N HIS A 375 150.45 19.46 130.13
CA HIS A 375 150.04 18.32 129.28
C HIS A 375 150.62 18.37 127.86
N LEU A 376 151.47 19.35 127.56
CA LEU A 376 152.00 19.60 126.22
C LEU A 376 153.53 19.53 126.21
N ASP A 377 154.11 19.03 125.11
CA ASP A 377 155.55 18.74 124.98
C ASP A 377 156.43 19.99 124.76
N LYS A 378 157.68 19.91 125.25
CA LYS A 378 158.66 21.02 125.26
C LYS A 378 159.15 21.49 123.88
N GLU A 379 159.25 20.59 122.90
CA GLU A 379 159.59 20.97 121.51
C GLU A 379 158.53 21.91 120.89
N ILE A 380 157.34 22.02 121.50
CA ILE A 380 156.26 22.93 121.12
C ILE A 380 156.27 24.21 122.00
N VAL A 381 156.57 24.11 123.29
CA VAL A 381 156.56 25.23 124.26
C VAL A 381 157.74 26.21 124.07
N GLU A 382 158.92 25.69 123.74
CA GLU A 382 160.13 26.47 123.50
C GLU A 382 160.33 26.81 122.00
N LYS A 383 159.44 26.32 121.12
CA LYS A 383 159.23 26.87 119.76
C LYS A 383 158.08 27.87 119.66
N VAL A 384 157.29 27.91 120.71
CA VAL A 384 156.94 29.14 121.40
C VAL A 384 155.59 29.73 120.98
N SER A 385 154.77 30.32 121.84
CA SER A 385 154.91 31.02 123.13
C SER A 385 155.30 32.51 123.17
N PRO A 386 156.01 33.22 122.25
CA PRO A 386 156.01 34.68 122.42
C PRO A 386 154.54 35.12 122.43
N VAL A 387 153.78 34.36 121.64
CA VAL A 387 152.37 34.04 121.57
C VAL A 387 151.54 33.94 122.89
N TYR A 388 152.06 33.75 124.13
CA TYR A 388 151.20 33.54 125.32
C TYR A 388 151.60 34.16 126.69
N THR A 389 152.70 34.90 126.84
CA THR A 389 153.01 35.60 128.11
C THR A 389 153.40 37.06 127.91
N LYS A 390 152.53 37.98 128.26
CA LYS A 390 152.86 39.09 129.16
C LYS A 390 151.56 39.71 129.61
N ASN A 391 151.12 39.10 130.71
CA ASN A 391 150.06 39.44 131.64
C ASN A 391 148.68 39.65 131.02
#